data_AF-A0AAW1MQ20-F1
#
_entry.id   AF-A0AAW1MQ20-F1
#
_cell.length_a   1.000
_cell.length_b   1.000
_cell.length_c   1.000
_cell.angle_alpha   90.00
_cell.angle_beta   90.00
_cell.angle_gamma   90.00
#
_symmetry.space_group_name_H-M   'P 1'
#
loop_
_entity.id
_entity.type
_entity.pdbx_description
1 polymer ?
#
loop_
_entity_poly.entity_id
_entity_poly.type
_entity_poly.pdbx_seq_one_letter_code
_entity_poly.pdbx_strand_id
1 'polypeptide(L)'
;MYFIQIMFKKCLNSNAQFNESDKQPLLGREWIRKLNLLQINTVNSISTNHDKVSSLLQKYKDITDTRLDKIKGIQAKLTLKKDAMPVFMRARSVPFKLIPLVDKELDKLLSEGVIQKVNTSEWATPIVPRFGKLR
;
A
#
# COMPACT_ATOMS: atom_id res chain seq x y z
N MET A 1 15.52 19.04 10.08
CA MET A 1 15.57 17.72 10.73
C MET A 1 14.13 17.23 10.78
N TYR A 2 13.80 16.23 9.96
CA TYR A 2 12.41 15.81 9.74
C TYR A 2 12.12 14.59 10.61
N PHE A 3 10.98 14.59 11.31
CA PHE A 3 10.52 13.48 12.15
C PHE A 3 9.32 12.81 11.47
N ILE A 4 9.34 11.47 11.35
CA ILE A 4 8.31 10.71 10.61
C ILE A 4 7.84 9.54 11.46
N GLN A 5 6.52 9.39 11.58
CA GLN A 5 5.84 8.22 12.11
C GLN A 5 5.26 7.39 10.95
N ILE A 6 5.55 6.08 10.91
CA ILE A 6 5.17 5.17 9.80
C ILE A 6 4.06 4.22 10.26
N MET A 7 3.01 4.09 9.44
CA MET A 7 1.95 3.07 9.56
C MET A 7 2.03 2.12 8.36
N PHE A 8 2.13 0.81 8.59
CA PHE A 8 2.05 -0.21 7.53
C PHE A 8 0.58 -0.62 7.30
N LYS A 9 0.15 -0.68 6.03
CA LYS A 9 -1.09 -1.36 5.62
C LYS A 9 -0.72 -2.64 4.88
N LYS A 10 -1.14 -3.79 5.42
CA LYS A 10 -0.93 -5.12 4.87
C LYS A 10 -1.88 -5.31 3.68
N CYS A 11 -1.36 -5.65 2.49
CA CYS A 11 -2.18 -6.12 1.37
C CYS A 11 -2.30 -7.64 1.45
N LEU A 12 -3.54 -8.14 1.53
CA LEU A 12 -3.87 -9.55 1.39
C LEU A 12 -3.98 -9.87 -0.11
N ASN A 13 -3.18 -10.83 -0.58
CA ASN A 13 -3.42 -11.49 -1.86
C ASN A 13 -4.50 -12.55 -1.63
N SER A 14 -5.67 -12.36 -2.23
CA SER A 14 -6.75 -13.35 -2.21
C SER A 14 -7.12 -13.74 -3.63
N ASN A 15 -6.69 -14.93 -4.06
CA ASN A 15 -7.37 -15.66 -5.13
C ASN A 15 -8.51 -16.45 -4.50
N ALA A 16 -9.66 -15.82 -4.33
CA ALA A 16 -10.89 -16.48 -3.86
C ALA A 16 -11.78 -16.81 -5.06
N GLN A 17 -12.29 -18.04 -5.13
CA GLN A 17 -13.35 -18.43 -6.06
C GLN A 17 -14.52 -19.00 -5.25
N PHE A 18 -15.72 -18.48 -5.51
CA PHE A 18 -16.98 -18.97 -4.96
C PHE A 18 -17.48 -20.15 -5.81
N ASN A 19 -17.85 -21.25 -5.17
CA ASN A 19 -18.71 -22.27 -5.76
C ASN A 19 -20.06 -22.21 -5.04
N GLU A 20 -21.11 -21.89 -5.79
CA GLU A 20 -22.46 -21.63 -5.29
C GLU A 20 -23.31 -22.92 -5.20
N SER A 21 -22.68 -24.09 -5.04
CA SER A 21 -23.40 -25.35 -4.89
C SER A 21 -22.73 -26.29 -3.88
N ASP A 22 -23.51 -26.79 -2.93
CA ASP A 22 -23.12 -27.69 -1.83
C ASP A 22 -22.73 -29.12 -2.28
N LYS A 23 -22.36 -29.30 -3.55
CA LYS A 23 -21.98 -30.61 -4.09
C LYS A 23 -20.46 -30.67 -4.24
N GLN A 24 -19.86 -31.68 -3.61
CA GLN A 24 -18.45 -31.98 -3.82
C GLN A 24 -18.22 -32.38 -5.28
N PRO A 25 -17.25 -31.76 -5.98
CA PRO A 25 -16.98 -32.09 -7.37
C PRO A 25 -16.42 -33.52 -7.45
N LEU A 26 -17.01 -34.34 -8.30
CA LEU A 26 -16.58 -35.73 -8.53
C LEU A 26 -15.15 -35.82 -9.06
N LEU A 27 -14.69 -34.79 -9.80
CA LEU A 27 -13.36 -34.69 -10.39
C LEU A 27 -12.87 -33.25 -10.33
N GLY A 28 -11.62 -33.06 -9.89
CA GLY A 28 -10.96 -31.76 -9.86
C GLY A 28 -10.46 -31.29 -11.23
N ARG A 29 -10.09 -30.01 -11.34
CA ARG A 29 -9.58 -29.37 -12.58
C ARG A 29 -8.41 -30.13 -13.22
N GLU A 30 -7.52 -30.70 -12.40
CA GLU A 30 -6.38 -31.49 -12.88
C GLU A 30 -6.80 -32.76 -13.63
N TRP A 31 -7.84 -33.45 -13.16
CA TRP A 31 -8.36 -34.66 -13.81
C TRP A 31 -9.08 -34.33 -15.11
N ILE A 32 -9.86 -33.25 -15.13
CA ILE A 32 -10.53 -32.76 -16.36
C ILE A 32 -9.50 -32.47 -17.46
N ARG A 33 -8.37 -31.85 -17.10
CA ARG A 33 -7.28 -31.53 -18.04
C ARG A 33 -6.57 -32.80 -18.55
N LYS A 34 -6.24 -33.73 -17.65
CA LYS A 34 -5.56 -34.99 -18.02
C LYS A 34 -6.43 -35.90 -18.87
N LEU A 35 -7.72 -35.96 -18.57
CA LEU A 35 -8.69 -36.78 -19.29
C LEU A 35 -9.22 -36.09 -20.55
N ASN A 36 -8.79 -34.85 -20.82
CA ASN A 36 -9.20 -34.02 -21.96
C ASN A 36 -10.73 -33.95 -22.14
N LEU A 37 -11.47 -34.00 -21.02
CA LEU A 37 -12.94 -34.13 -21.01
C LEU A 37 -13.63 -32.84 -21.47
N LEU A 38 -12.94 -31.72 -21.35
CA LEU A 38 -13.37 -30.44 -21.87
C LEU A 38 -12.28 -29.97 -22.82
N GLN A 39 -12.61 -29.81 -24.11
CA GLN A 39 -11.79 -29.04 -25.03
C GLN A 39 -11.90 -27.56 -24.64
N ILE A 40 -11.22 -27.16 -23.56
CA ILE A 40 -11.06 -25.75 -23.18
C ILE A 40 -9.96 -25.14 -24.07
N ASN A 41 -10.09 -25.36 -25.38
CA ASN A 41 -9.29 -24.68 -26.37
C ASN A 41 -10.12 -23.45 -26.73
N THR A 42 -9.65 -22.30 -26.30
CA THR A 42 -10.25 -20.97 -26.50
C THR A 42 -11.39 -20.62 -25.52
N VAL A 43 -11.06 -19.72 -24.57
CA VAL A 43 -12.06 -18.75 -24.11
C VAL A 43 -12.37 -17.89 -25.34
N ASN A 44 -13.42 -18.24 -26.09
CA ASN A 44 -13.67 -17.65 -27.41
C ASN A 44 -14.24 -16.22 -27.33
N SER A 45 -14.36 -15.65 -26.14
CA SER A 45 -14.29 -14.22 -25.90
C SER A 45 -14.19 -13.99 -24.39
N ILE A 46 -13.22 -13.19 -23.97
CA ILE A 46 -13.41 -12.42 -22.74
C ILE A 46 -14.19 -11.20 -23.23
N SER A 47 -15.50 -11.14 -23.01
CA SER A 47 -16.21 -9.87 -23.13
C SER A 47 -15.79 -9.01 -21.95
N THR A 48 -14.56 -8.51 -22.00
CA THR A 48 -14.16 -7.39 -21.16
C THR A 48 -15.09 -6.26 -21.59
N ASN A 49 -16.17 -6.07 -20.83
CA ASN A 49 -16.99 -4.87 -20.90
C ASN A 49 -16.10 -3.72 -20.41
N HIS A 50 -15.13 -3.34 -21.23
CA HIS A 50 -14.17 -2.30 -20.97
C HIS A 50 -14.91 -1.00 -20.62
N ASP A 51 -16.08 -0.80 -21.23
CA ASP A 51 -17.00 0.31 -20.95
C ASP A 51 -17.64 0.26 -19.56
N LYS A 52 -17.93 -0.94 -19.02
CA LYS A 52 -18.42 -1.09 -17.63
C LYS A 52 -17.30 -0.85 -16.62
N VAL A 53 -16.09 -1.31 -16.92
CA VAL A 53 -14.93 -1.10 -16.04
C VAL A 53 -14.53 0.36 -16.04
N SER A 54 -14.45 1.01 -17.21
CA SER A 54 -14.10 2.43 -17.32
C SER A 54 -15.14 3.32 -16.66
N SER A 55 -16.43 3.04 -16.83
CA SER A 55 -17.51 3.77 -16.14
C SER A 55 -17.47 3.59 -14.62
N LEU A 56 -17.12 2.40 -14.12
CA LEU A 56 -16.90 2.17 -12.69
C LEU A 56 -15.69 2.94 -12.15
N LEU A 57 -14.55 2.90 -12.85
CA LEU A 57 -13.36 3.67 -12.47
C LEU A 57 -13.64 5.18 -12.49
N GLN A 58 -14.43 5.66 -13.45
CA GLN A 58 -14.85 7.05 -13.49
C GLN A 58 -15.81 7.41 -12.35
N LYS A 59 -16.78 6.53 -12.05
CA LYS A 59 -17.74 6.72 -10.95
C LYS A 59 -17.06 6.75 -9.58
N TYR A 60 -16.01 5.96 -9.41
CA TYR A 60 -15.27 5.81 -8.16
C TYR A 60 -13.86 6.41 -8.27
N LYS A 61 -13.70 7.46 -9.08
CA LYS A 61 -12.41 8.08 -9.33
C LYS A 61 -11.73 8.52 -8.03
N ASP A 62 -12.51 9.04 -7.09
CA ASP A 62 -12.01 9.55 -5.80
C ASP A 62 -11.38 8.47 -4.91
N ILE A 63 -11.80 7.20 -5.01
CA ILE A 63 -11.21 6.08 -4.24
C ILE A 63 -10.20 5.27 -5.05
N THR A 64 -10.15 5.46 -6.36
CA THR A 64 -9.25 4.76 -7.29
C THR A 64 -8.05 5.62 -7.68
N ASP A 65 -8.11 6.93 -7.43
CA ASP A 65 -6.96 7.80 -7.58
C ASP A 65 -5.84 7.33 -6.66
N THR A 66 -4.61 7.37 -7.16
CA THR A 66 -3.41 6.94 -6.44
C THR A 66 -2.95 8.03 -5.45
N ARG A 67 -3.62 9.18 -5.44
CA ARG A 67 -3.35 10.28 -4.52
C ARG A 67 -3.63 9.86 -3.08
N LEU A 68 -2.74 10.28 -2.18
CA LEU A 68 -2.91 10.07 -0.75
C LEU A 68 -3.80 11.18 -0.18
N ASP A 69 -5.05 10.85 0.09
CA ASP A 69 -5.97 11.75 0.77
C ASP A 69 -5.98 11.54 2.29
N LYS A 70 -6.20 12.64 3.02
CA LYS A 70 -6.33 12.60 4.48
C LYS A 70 -7.68 12.02 4.88
N ILE A 71 -7.69 11.12 5.86
CA ILE A 71 -8.93 10.64 6.50
C ILE A 71 -9.57 11.84 7.22
N LYS A 72 -10.81 12.16 6.86
CA LYS A 72 -11.57 13.27 7.43
C LYS A 72 -12.37 12.79 8.66
N GLY A 73 -12.48 13.63 9.67
CA GLY A 73 -13.33 13.38 10.85
C GLY A 73 -12.74 12.46 11.93
N ILE A 74 -11.54 11.92 11.74
CA ILE A 74 -10.85 11.08 12.73
C ILE A 74 -9.44 11.57 12.95
N GLN A 75 -9.06 11.79 14.21
CA GLN A 75 -7.70 12.12 14.62
C GLN A 75 -7.14 11.01 15.51
N ALA A 76 -6.02 10.42 15.10
CA ALA A 76 -5.32 9.44 15.92
C ALA A 76 -4.72 10.12 17.17
N LYS A 77 -4.97 9.54 18.34
CA LYS A 77 -4.33 9.94 19.60
C LYS A 77 -3.41 8.82 20.07
N LEU A 78 -2.14 9.16 20.31
CA LEU A 78 -1.15 8.23 20.85
C LEU A 78 -1.10 8.41 22.36
N THR A 79 -1.43 7.37 23.12
CA THR A 79 -1.31 7.37 24.58
C THR A 79 0.02 6.74 24.98
N LEU A 80 0.84 7.49 25.69
CA LEU A 80 2.12 7.00 26.20
C LEU A 80 1.92 6.13 27.45
N LYS A 81 2.86 5.23 27.70
CA LYS A 81 2.94 4.52 28.99
C LYS A 81 3.23 5.53 30.12
N LYS A 82 2.79 5.24 31.34
CA LYS A 82 2.89 6.13 32.51
C LYS A 82 4.30 6.69 32.73
N ASP A 83 5.32 5.86 32.51
CA ASP A 83 6.73 6.21 32.78
C ASP A 83 7.54 6.42 31.49
N ALA A 84 6.88 6.75 30.38
CA ALA A 84 7.56 7.01 29.12
C ALA A 84 8.36 8.33 29.20
N MET A 85 9.66 8.25 28.94
CA MET A 85 10.55 9.42 28.89
C MET A 85 10.89 9.79 27.45
N PRO A 86 10.97 11.10 27.12
CA PRO A 86 11.38 11.56 25.80
C PRO A 86 12.78 11.10 25.45
N VAL A 87 12.94 10.66 24.21
CA VAL A 87 14.24 10.28 23.65
C VAL A 87 14.52 11.13 22.42
N PHE A 88 15.62 11.88 22.49
CA PHE A 88 16.12 12.67 21.37
C PHE A 88 17.38 12.05 20.79
N MET A 89 17.29 11.51 19.58
CA MET A 89 18.43 10.97 18.83
C MET A 89 18.86 11.91 17.72
N ARG A 90 20.18 12.07 17.55
CA ARG A 90 20.76 12.78 16.40
C ARG A 90 20.48 12.03 15.09
N ALA A 91 20.41 12.79 13.99
CA ALA A 91 20.23 12.22 12.65
C ALA A 91 21.44 11.33 12.28
N ARG A 92 21.18 10.26 11.54
CA ARG A 92 22.23 9.40 10.98
C ARG A 92 22.88 10.11 9.79
N SER A 93 24.17 9.87 9.56
CA SER A 93 24.85 10.30 8.34
C SER A 93 24.21 9.60 7.13
N VAL A 94 23.89 10.39 6.09
CA VAL A 94 23.40 9.88 4.81
C VAL A 94 24.55 10.03 3.80
N PRO A 95 24.87 8.99 3.02
CA PRO A 95 25.90 9.08 1.98
C PRO A 95 25.61 10.26 1.03
N PHE A 96 26.64 11.02 0.65
CA PHE A 96 26.50 12.26 -0.11
C PHE A 96 25.63 12.12 -1.37
N LYS A 97 25.81 11.02 -2.12
CA LYS A 97 25.03 10.71 -3.33
C LYS A 97 23.51 10.58 -3.09
N LEU A 98 23.11 10.29 -1.86
CA LEU A 98 21.73 9.99 -1.49
C LEU A 98 21.01 11.18 -0.85
N ILE A 99 21.73 12.21 -0.43
CA ILE A 99 21.15 13.43 0.16
C ILE A 99 20.07 14.03 -0.75
N PRO A 100 20.30 14.22 -2.08
CA PRO A 100 19.28 14.81 -2.95
C PRO A 100 18.01 13.97 -3.06
N LEU A 101 18.13 12.65 -2.99
CA LEU A 101 16.98 11.74 -3.04
C LEU A 101 16.17 11.79 -1.76
N VAL A 102 16.85 11.86 -0.62
CA VAL A 102 16.22 11.98 0.70
C VAL A 102 15.50 13.33 0.81
N ASP A 103 16.15 14.43 0.43
CA ASP A 103 15.55 15.77 0.48
C ASP A 103 14.31 15.86 -0.43
N LYS A 104 14.41 15.34 -1.66
CA LYS A 104 13.27 15.30 -2.60
C LYS A 104 12.06 14.55 -2.02
N GLU A 105 12.28 13.42 -1.36
CA GLU A 105 11.19 12.67 -0.74
C GLU A 105 10.60 13.43 0.46
N LEU A 106 11.42 14.11 1.24
CA LEU A 106 10.94 14.93 2.37
C LEU A 106 10.10 16.13 1.89
N ASP A 107 10.53 16.81 0.84
CA ASP A 107 9.78 17.91 0.23
C ASP A 107 8.44 17.43 -0.35
N LYS A 108 8.43 16.25 -0.96
CA LYS A 108 7.20 15.60 -1.42
C LYS A 108 6.25 15.33 -0.25
N LEU A 109 6.72 14.70 0.83
CA LEU A 109 5.89 14.39 2.00
C LEU A 109 5.38 15.66 2.71
N LEU A 110 6.16 16.75 2.70
CA LEU A 110 5.73 18.06 3.18
C LEU A 110 4.60 18.65 2.31
N SER A 111 4.77 18.63 0.99
CA SER A 111 3.78 19.19 0.05
C SER A 111 2.47 18.37 0.03
N GLU A 112 2.54 17.05 0.21
CA GLU A 112 1.38 16.18 0.44
C GLU A 112 0.78 16.35 1.85
N GLY A 113 1.45 17.07 2.74
CA GLY A 113 1.00 17.33 4.10
C GLY A 113 0.96 16.08 4.98
N VAL A 114 1.77 15.07 4.65
CA VAL A 114 1.98 13.83 5.42
C VAL A 114 2.85 14.13 6.64
N ILE A 115 3.85 15.00 6.48
CA ILE A 115 4.72 15.48 7.55
C ILE A 115 4.63 17.00 7.65
N GLN A 116 5.04 17.54 8.80
CA GLN A 116 5.13 18.98 9.03
C GLN A 116 6.43 19.33 9.73
N LYS A 117 6.92 20.55 9.48
CA LYS A 117 8.07 21.09 10.20
C LYS A 117 7.65 21.48 11.61
N VAL A 118 8.46 21.11 12.60
CA VAL A 118 8.33 21.52 14.00
C VAL A 118 9.60 22.26 14.41
N ASN A 119 9.47 23.35 15.16
CA ASN A 119 10.63 24.17 15.57
C ASN A 119 11.49 23.44 16.61
N THR A 120 10.86 22.80 17.59
CA THR A 120 11.53 22.07 18.68
C THR A 120 10.71 20.82 19.05
N SER A 121 11.41 19.74 19.45
CA SER A 121 10.78 18.51 19.92
C SER A 121 11.72 17.82 20.91
N GLU A 122 11.17 17.31 22.01
CA GLU A 122 11.91 16.46 22.95
C GLU A 122 12.08 15.04 22.41
N TRP A 123 11.27 14.66 21.42
CA TRP A 123 11.31 13.36 20.76
C TRP A 123 11.94 13.48 19.38
N ALA A 124 12.95 12.65 19.12
CA ALA A 124 13.61 12.59 17.82
C ALA A 124 14.14 11.19 17.54
N THR A 125 13.83 10.68 16.35
CA THR A 125 14.40 9.43 15.84
C THR A 125 15.04 9.66 14.48
N PRO A 126 16.18 9.03 14.18
CA PRO A 126 16.85 9.22 12.91
C PRO A 126 16.08 8.51 11.79
N ILE A 127 15.95 9.18 10.63
CA ILE A 127 15.45 8.56 9.41
C ILE A 127 16.50 7.58 8.88
N VAL A 128 16.04 6.41 8.43
CA VAL A 128 16.86 5.42 7.73
C VAL A 128 16.35 5.27 6.30
N PRO A 129 17.07 5.81 5.30
CA PRO A 129 16.72 5.60 3.90
C PRO A 129 16.72 4.10 3.56
N ARG A 130 15.62 3.61 2.97
CA ARG A 130 15.55 2.26 2.41
C ARG A 130 15.61 2.33 0.91
N PHE A 131 16.56 1.61 0.34
CA PHE A 131 16.72 1.47 -1.10
C PHE A 131 16.10 0.14 -1.52
N GLY A 132 15.10 0.19 -2.40
CA GLY A 132 14.65 -1.01 -3.08
C GLY A 132 15.79 -1.60 -3.91
N LYS A 133 15.80 -2.92 -4.15
CA LYS A 133 16.71 -3.50 -5.14
C LYS A 133 16.53 -2.72 -6.45
N LEU A 134 17.60 -2.09 -6.93
CA LEU A 134 17.72 -1.68 -8.32
C LEU A 134 17.54 -2.97 -9.13
N ARG A 135 16.35 -3.15 -9.71
CA ARG A 135 16.09 -4.20 -10.69
C ARG A 135 16.44 -3.67 -12.05
#